data_AF-A0A1V4IVB6-F1
#
_entry.id   AF-A0A1V4IVB6-F1
#
_cell.length_a   1.000
_cell.length_b   1.000
_cell.length_c   1.000
_cell.angle_alpha   90.00
_cell.angle_beta   90.00
_cell.angle_gamma   90.00
#
_symmetry.space_group_name_H-M   'P 1'
#
loop_
_entity.id
_entity.type
_entity.pdbx_description
1 polymer ?
#
loop_
_entity_poly.entity_id
_entity_poly.type
_entity_poly.pdbx_seq_one_letter_code
_entity_poly.pdbx_strand_id
1 'polypeptide(L)'
;MNSVYQIYYVGISDFLDRIRSKSILIISLLMIYISYLFFPQNNTSIYYTLKYYLHGFFYRGVYNSVWLGWVATIAFISIVTLIGFYFVRNAINRERHFLIGEITASTPIKSWIFIFGKTFSSFLFLLLQMCVVILVTAIMQFVRGESYCFQPIKLITPFLILGVPACFITAVIAIIFETIPFLAKSLGNVIYFFVWSGILVVSMQGGAYSLTDVFGFSSAAQIILEQLKRNFKQFRNMNSFSLGTSGPLHNNVKTFMMNNVSVSGNVLFERCFWVLVGILLLILASMLFKRTYLAAGKRYTGIKSFMKEKTHNPQKGVVLSEIFEKRTYSNDFAIVKSEFKIMLSSANIWWYIAMFLCCICVFFTNGDSFYKVVIPAIWILPIFIWSRLGSIQMDFNMEEYLSTYKNYRSSQLLNSVAAGILFTIFINVTIIIKFVLLRNFEGAAYIFMGAIFVNALGIFIGNFAKSSTAFEITYIILWYVGITNGVSGLNFLGTTQQAASSHTPIVFLFIGIILTIASIIIKNRRMNNV
;
A
#
# COMPACT_ATOMS: atom_id res chain seq x y z
N MET A 1 -0.97 -11.44 38.08
CA MET A 1 -1.72 -10.47 37.25
C MET A 1 -2.65 -11.24 36.32
N ASN A 2 -3.92 -10.83 36.21
CA ASN A 2 -4.86 -11.44 35.27
C ASN A 2 -4.34 -11.25 33.82
N SER A 3 -4.44 -12.28 32.99
CA SER A 3 -3.95 -12.25 31.60
C SER A 3 -4.57 -11.10 30.81
N VAL A 4 -5.82 -10.72 31.12
CA VAL A 4 -6.53 -9.58 30.52
C VAL A 4 -5.81 -8.26 30.76
N TYR A 5 -5.32 -8.01 31.98
CA TYR A 5 -4.57 -6.79 32.28
C TYR A 5 -3.25 -6.75 31.51
N GLN A 6 -2.57 -7.90 31.35
CA GLN A 6 -1.33 -7.94 30.58
C GLN A 6 -1.57 -7.61 29.10
N ILE A 7 -2.64 -8.13 28.50
CA ILE A 7 -3.05 -7.79 27.12
C ILE A 7 -3.31 -6.29 27.00
N TYR A 8 -4.07 -5.73 27.95
CA TYR A 8 -4.42 -4.32 27.98
C TYR A 8 -3.18 -3.42 28.05
N TYR A 9 -2.24 -3.69 28.97
CA TYR A 9 -1.03 -2.87 29.11
C TYR A 9 -0.10 -2.97 27.89
N VAL A 10 0.05 -4.17 27.30
CA VAL A 10 0.84 -4.34 26.07
C VAL A 10 0.20 -3.60 24.90
N GLY A 11 -1.13 -3.62 24.80
CA GLY A 11 -1.85 -2.92 23.74
C GLY A 11 -1.80 -1.40 23.90
N ILE A 12 -2.03 -0.89 25.11
CA ILE A 12 -2.03 0.55 25.35
C ILE A 12 -0.64 1.17 25.21
N SER A 13 0.41 0.49 25.67
CA SER A 13 1.77 1.02 25.50
C SER A 13 2.10 1.21 24.02
N ASP A 14 1.85 0.19 23.19
CA ASP A 14 2.08 0.28 21.74
C ASP A 14 1.18 1.33 21.06
N PHE A 15 -0.07 1.48 21.52
CA PHE A 15 -1.00 2.48 21.00
C PHE A 15 -0.58 3.91 21.33
N LEU A 16 -0.17 4.18 22.57
CA LEU A 16 0.32 5.48 23.00
C LEU A 16 1.62 5.86 22.28
N ASP A 17 2.52 4.90 22.07
CA ASP A 17 3.73 5.11 21.28
C ASP A 17 3.41 5.48 19.82
N ARG A 18 2.36 4.87 19.24
CA ARG A 18 1.89 5.24 17.89
C ARG A 18 1.30 6.63 17.84
N ILE A 19 0.45 7.03 18.80
CA ILE A 19 -0.17 8.36 18.83
C ILE A 19 0.85 9.48 18.95
N ARG A 20 1.98 9.24 19.63
CA ARG A 20 3.04 10.23 19.78
C ARG A 20 3.91 10.38 18.53
N SER A 21 3.79 9.47 17.56
CA SER A 21 4.57 9.52 16.32
C SER A 21 4.05 10.58 15.35
N LYS A 22 4.95 11.29 14.65
CA LYS A 22 4.55 12.27 13.61
C LYS A 22 3.74 11.61 12.48
N SER A 23 3.95 10.32 12.23
CA SER A 23 3.26 9.56 11.19
C SER A 23 1.75 9.50 11.42
N ILE A 24 1.26 9.43 12.67
CA ILE A 24 -0.19 9.37 12.91
C ILE A 24 -0.90 10.66 12.52
N LEU A 25 -0.24 11.81 12.68
CA LEU A 25 -0.80 13.10 12.30
C LEU A 25 -0.95 13.17 10.78
N ILE A 26 0.08 12.73 10.05
CA ILE A 26 0.05 12.66 8.58
C ILE A 26 -1.06 11.72 8.11
N ILE A 27 -1.18 10.54 8.73
CA ILE A 27 -2.24 9.57 8.41
C ILE A 27 -3.62 10.15 8.68
N SER A 28 -3.81 10.84 9.80
CA SER A 28 -5.09 11.43 10.18
C SER A 28 -5.46 12.58 9.23
N LEU A 29 -4.50 13.45 8.87
CA LEU A 29 -4.70 14.49 7.85
C LEU A 29 -5.06 13.90 6.49
N LEU A 30 -4.40 12.82 6.08
CA LEU A 30 -4.72 12.11 4.85
C LEU A 30 -6.15 11.55 4.89
N MET A 31 -6.55 10.92 6.00
CA MET A 31 -7.91 10.40 6.18
C MET A 31 -8.96 11.53 6.17
N ILE A 32 -8.66 12.69 6.77
CA ILE A 32 -9.53 13.89 6.70
C ILE A 32 -9.68 14.35 5.25
N TYR A 33 -8.57 14.49 4.54
CA TYR A 33 -8.57 14.94 3.14
C TYR A 33 -9.33 13.98 2.24
N ILE A 34 -9.08 12.67 2.37
CA ILE A 34 -9.77 11.66 1.58
C ILE A 34 -11.27 11.63 1.94
N SER A 35 -11.63 11.73 3.23
CA SER A 35 -13.03 11.82 3.67
C SER A 35 -13.74 13.06 3.08
N TYR A 36 -13.05 14.20 3.02
CA TYR A 36 -13.56 15.40 2.36
C TYR A 36 -13.85 15.18 0.87
N LEU A 37 -12.95 14.50 0.15
CA LEU A 37 -13.14 14.24 -1.29
C LEU A 37 -14.38 13.39 -1.60
N PHE A 38 -14.81 12.50 -0.70
CA PHE A 38 -16.01 11.68 -0.90
C PHE A 38 -17.33 12.45 -0.89
N PHE A 39 -17.34 13.68 -0.34
CA PHE A 39 -18.53 14.52 -0.27
C PHE A 39 -18.35 15.77 -1.12
N PRO A 40 -18.33 15.68 -2.47
CA PRO A 40 -18.16 16.83 -3.34
C PRO A 40 -19.33 17.81 -3.25
N GLN A 41 -19.08 19.08 -3.60
CA GLN A 41 -20.13 20.10 -3.63
C GLN A 41 -21.02 19.92 -4.87
N ASN A 42 -22.23 20.49 -4.87
CA ASN A 42 -23.21 20.43 -5.97
C ASN A 42 -22.77 21.06 -7.30
N ASN A 43 -21.52 21.50 -7.44
CA ASN A 43 -20.99 22.10 -8.67
C ASN A 43 -19.53 21.66 -9.01
N THR A 44 -19.12 20.46 -8.58
CA THR A 44 -17.73 19.98 -8.78
C THR A 44 -17.60 19.17 -10.08
N SER A 45 -16.39 19.02 -10.65
CA SER A 45 -16.19 18.22 -11.87
C SER A 45 -16.21 16.70 -11.64
N ILE A 46 -16.07 16.25 -10.39
CA ILE A 46 -16.01 14.84 -10.01
C ILE A 46 -17.04 14.62 -8.90
N TYR A 47 -17.97 13.70 -9.13
CA TYR A 47 -18.96 13.36 -8.13
C TYR A 47 -18.92 11.89 -7.77
N TYR A 48 -19.01 11.59 -6.49
CA TYR A 48 -19.35 10.25 -6.02
C TYR A 48 -20.86 10.09 -6.12
N THR A 49 -21.34 9.66 -7.30
CA THR A 49 -22.75 9.32 -7.50
C THR A 49 -22.94 7.84 -7.71
N LEU A 50 -24.20 7.44 -7.71
CA LEU A 50 -24.59 6.17 -8.29
C LEU A 50 -24.11 6.15 -9.74
N LYS A 51 -23.35 5.13 -10.11
CA LYS A 51 -22.86 4.92 -11.48
C LYS A 51 -23.96 4.32 -12.36
N TYR A 52 -25.19 4.78 -12.20
CA TYR A 52 -26.29 4.43 -13.09
C TYR A 52 -26.74 5.69 -13.78
N TYR A 53 -26.16 5.89 -14.96
CA TYR A 53 -26.70 6.78 -15.97
C TYR A 53 -27.91 6.07 -16.57
N LEU A 54 -29.10 6.33 -16.02
CA LEU A 54 -30.35 5.83 -16.58
C LEU A 54 -31.12 7.03 -17.13
N HIS A 55 -31.40 7.01 -18.44
CA HIS A 55 -32.13 8.09 -19.15
C HIS A 55 -31.52 9.49 -19.00
N GLY A 56 -30.20 9.66 -18.99
CA GLY A 56 -29.61 10.99 -18.91
C GLY A 56 -29.37 11.53 -17.50
N PHE A 57 -29.92 10.89 -16.46
CA PHE A 57 -29.87 11.36 -15.08
C PHE A 57 -28.99 10.48 -14.18
N PHE A 58 -28.29 11.15 -13.28
CA PHE A 58 -27.57 10.57 -12.15
C PHE A 58 -28.45 10.63 -10.91
N TYR A 59 -28.37 9.58 -10.09
CA TYR A 59 -29.14 9.49 -8.86
C TYR A 59 -28.22 9.71 -7.67
N ARG A 60 -28.69 10.49 -6.68
CA ARG A 60 -27.93 10.77 -5.45
C ARG A 60 -28.87 10.84 -4.25
N GLY A 61 -28.43 10.36 -3.09
CA GLY A 61 -29.14 10.67 -1.84
C GLY A 61 -28.97 12.14 -1.45
N VAL A 62 -29.99 12.73 -0.83
CA VAL A 62 -29.85 14.00 -0.10
C VAL A 62 -28.86 13.78 1.05
N TYR A 63 -27.98 14.76 1.31
CA TYR A 63 -27.00 14.70 2.41
C TYR A 63 -27.66 14.81 3.80
N ASN A 64 -28.44 13.79 4.16
CA ASN A 64 -28.96 13.58 5.51
C ASN A 64 -28.06 12.61 6.29
N SER A 65 -28.28 12.54 7.61
CA SER A 65 -27.46 11.73 8.52
C SER A 65 -27.40 10.24 8.13
N VAL A 66 -28.48 9.69 7.56
CA VAL A 66 -28.57 8.28 7.18
C VAL A 66 -27.74 7.99 5.93
N TRP A 67 -27.95 8.77 4.86
CA TRP A 67 -27.25 8.61 3.59
C TRP A 67 -25.75 8.81 3.77
N LEU A 68 -25.36 9.89 4.46
CA LEU A 68 -23.96 10.18 4.74
C LEU A 68 -23.31 9.06 5.54
N GLY A 69 -23.97 8.52 6.57
CA GLY A 69 -23.44 7.42 7.36
C GLY A 69 -23.11 6.19 6.51
N TRP A 70 -24.02 5.77 5.62
CA TRP A 70 -23.82 4.60 4.76
C TRP A 70 -22.75 4.82 3.69
N VAL A 71 -22.77 5.97 3.00
CA VAL A 71 -21.74 6.31 1.99
C VAL A 71 -20.36 6.45 2.63
N ALA A 72 -20.27 7.15 3.77
CA ALA A 72 -19.03 7.30 4.52
C ALA A 72 -18.49 5.94 5.00
N THR A 73 -19.37 5.04 5.43
CA THR A 73 -18.98 3.70 5.88
C THR A 73 -18.42 2.86 4.74
N ILE A 74 -19.05 2.85 3.55
CA ILE A 74 -18.51 2.14 2.37
C ILE A 74 -17.13 2.68 2.01
N ALA A 75 -17.00 4.00 1.92
CA ALA A 75 -15.75 4.68 1.62
C ALA A 75 -14.66 4.36 2.66
N PHE A 76 -15.01 4.43 3.95
CA PHE A 76 -14.12 4.12 5.04
C PHE A 76 -13.67 2.66 5.00
N ILE A 77 -14.58 1.71 4.79
CA ILE A 77 -14.24 0.29 4.72
C ILE A 77 -13.31 0.02 3.52
N SER A 78 -13.56 0.63 2.34
CA SER A 78 -12.64 0.53 1.19
C SER A 78 -11.22 0.96 1.55
N ILE A 79 -11.08 2.07 2.26
CA ILE A 79 -9.76 2.63 2.60
C ILE A 79 -9.11 1.90 3.77
N VAL A 80 -9.84 1.64 4.84
CA VAL A 80 -9.30 1.01 6.05
C VAL A 80 -8.87 -0.43 5.76
N THR A 81 -9.59 -1.13 4.89
CA THR A 81 -9.23 -2.49 4.52
C THR A 81 -8.03 -2.53 3.58
N LEU A 82 -7.90 -1.61 2.63
CA LEU A 82 -6.70 -1.57 1.78
C LEU A 82 -5.51 -0.92 2.48
N ILE A 83 -5.65 0.36 2.83
CA ILE A 83 -4.57 1.23 3.31
C ILE A 83 -4.35 1.04 4.81
N GLY A 84 -5.41 0.83 5.59
CA GLY A 84 -5.32 0.64 7.04
C GLY A 84 -4.47 -0.58 7.45
N PHE A 85 -4.47 -1.65 6.65
CA PHE A 85 -3.54 -2.76 6.81
C PHE A 85 -2.09 -2.28 6.83
N TYR A 86 -1.69 -1.44 5.87
CA TYR A 86 -0.31 -0.95 5.78
C TYR A 86 0.05 0.02 6.90
N PHE A 87 -0.90 0.80 7.41
CA PHE A 87 -0.67 1.71 8.55
C PHE A 87 -0.44 0.97 9.86
N VAL A 88 -1.12 -0.15 10.02
CA VAL A 88 -1.09 -0.95 11.24
C VAL A 88 0.07 -1.93 11.23
N ARG A 89 0.46 -2.37 10.04
CA ARG A 89 1.60 -3.24 9.77
C ARG A 89 2.92 -2.61 10.23
N ASN A 90 3.85 -3.49 10.60
CA ASN A 90 5.11 -3.26 11.31
C ASN A 90 4.99 -3.13 12.82
N ALA A 91 3.94 -3.66 13.45
CA ALA A 91 3.80 -3.67 14.91
C ALA A 91 4.97 -4.41 15.61
N ILE A 92 5.29 -5.59 15.09
CA ILE A 92 6.31 -6.52 15.58
C ILE A 92 7.67 -6.20 14.95
N ASN A 93 7.69 -5.94 13.64
CA ASN A 93 8.94 -5.67 12.92
C ASN A 93 9.64 -4.38 13.40
N ARG A 94 8.86 -3.39 13.84
CA ARG A 94 9.38 -2.16 14.44
C ARG A 94 10.16 -2.42 15.73
N GLU A 95 9.67 -3.29 16.61
CA GLU A 95 10.38 -3.64 17.84
C GLU A 95 11.70 -4.36 17.56
N ARG A 96 11.73 -5.17 16.49
CA ARG A 96 12.96 -5.81 16.03
C ARG A 96 13.97 -4.80 15.52
N HIS A 97 13.54 -3.83 14.71
CA HIS A 97 14.42 -2.78 14.18
C HIS A 97 14.97 -1.87 15.28
N PHE A 98 14.17 -1.55 16.29
CA PHE A 98 14.61 -0.76 17.45
C PHE A 98 15.39 -1.57 18.50
N LEU A 99 15.66 -2.86 18.27
CA LEU A 99 16.32 -3.77 19.21
C LEU A 99 15.61 -3.94 20.57
N ILE A 100 14.39 -3.40 20.71
CA ILE A 100 13.51 -3.59 21.87
C ILE A 100 12.95 -5.02 21.91
N GLY A 101 12.97 -5.71 20.77
CA GLY A 101 12.57 -7.12 20.65
C GLY A 101 13.34 -8.06 21.58
N GLU A 102 14.59 -7.75 21.95
CA GLU A 102 15.40 -8.57 22.86
C GLU A 102 14.93 -8.44 24.32
N ILE A 103 14.59 -7.23 24.75
CA ILE A 103 13.97 -6.96 26.05
C ILE A 103 12.61 -7.64 26.11
N THR A 104 11.83 -7.51 25.04
CA THR A 104 10.53 -8.17 24.92
C THR A 104 10.66 -9.67 24.74
N ALA A 105 11.85 -10.21 24.46
CA ALA A 105 12.16 -11.64 24.44
C ALA A 105 12.61 -12.20 25.80
N SER A 106 13.01 -11.35 26.75
CA SER A 106 13.49 -11.74 28.09
C SER A 106 12.46 -11.59 29.23
N THR A 107 11.39 -10.80 29.06
CA THR A 107 10.26 -10.70 30.02
C THR A 107 9.46 -12.01 30.22
N PRO A 108 8.65 -12.22 31.28
CA PRO A 108 7.86 -13.45 31.46
C PRO A 108 6.50 -13.47 30.73
N ILE A 109 6.36 -12.79 29.58
CA ILE A 109 5.08 -12.64 28.86
C ILE A 109 4.87 -13.83 27.90
N LYS A 110 3.66 -14.42 27.91
CA LYS A 110 3.28 -15.52 27.00
C LYS A 110 3.05 -15.00 25.56
N SER A 111 3.38 -15.81 24.54
CA SER A 111 3.22 -15.45 23.12
C SER A 111 1.82 -14.95 22.74
N TRP A 112 0.77 -15.61 23.25
CA TRP A 112 -0.62 -15.23 22.95
C TRP A 112 -0.98 -13.88 23.57
N ILE A 113 -0.53 -13.58 24.79
CA ILE A 113 -0.76 -12.28 25.45
C ILE A 113 -0.13 -11.15 24.63
N PHE A 114 1.10 -11.38 24.16
CA PHE A 114 1.79 -10.41 23.30
C PHE A 114 1.04 -10.16 21.99
N ILE A 115 0.63 -11.22 21.28
CA ILE A 115 -0.09 -11.12 20.00
C ILE A 115 -1.45 -10.45 20.18
N PHE A 116 -2.25 -10.87 21.15
CA PHE A 116 -3.54 -10.24 21.43
C PHE A 116 -3.39 -8.77 21.80
N GLY A 117 -2.35 -8.41 22.58
CA GLY A 117 -2.03 -7.02 22.91
C GLY A 117 -1.68 -6.20 21.66
N LYS A 118 -0.83 -6.73 20.77
CA LYS A 118 -0.48 -6.07 19.51
C LYS A 118 -1.67 -5.92 18.57
N THR A 119 -2.55 -6.91 18.48
CA THR A 119 -3.79 -6.80 17.69
C THR A 119 -4.76 -5.79 18.31
N PHE A 120 -4.85 -5.71 19.63
CA PHE A 120 -5.68 -4.72 20.31
C PHE A 120 -5.20 -3.28 20.06
N SER A 121 -3.89 -3.03 20.15
CA SER A 121 -3.28 -1.73 19.77
C SER A 121 -3.62 -1.34 18.33
N SER A 122 -3.41 -2.30 17.43
CA SER A 122 -3.68 -2.19 16.00
C SER A 122 -5.14 -1.85 15.69
N PHE A 123 -6.06 -2.50 16.40
CA PHE A 123 -7.49 -2.25 16.32
C PHE A 123 -7.88 -0.87 16.85
N LEU A 124 -7.36 -0.47 18.03
CA LEU A 124 -7.58 0.88 18.59
C LEU A 124 -7.09 1.98 17.64
N PHE A 125 -5.97 1.77 16.97
CA PHE A 125 -5.46 2.71 15.97
C PHE A 125 -6.44 2.91 14.81
N LEU A 126 -7.03 1.84 14.27
CA LEU A 126 -8.01 1.93 13.19
C LEU A 126 -9.33 2.55 13.66
N LEU A 127 -9.77 2.25 14.89
CA LEU A 127 -10.94 2.90 15.49
C LEU A 127 -10.73 4.41 15.66
N LEU A 128 -9.53 4.84 16.02
CA LEU A 128 -9.21 6.28 16.07
C LEU A 128 -9.38 6.93 14.70
N GLN A 129 -8.90 6.28 13.63
CA GLN A 129 -9.11 6.78 12.25
C GLN A 129 -10.59 6.77 11.85
N MET A 130 -11.36 5.78 12.30
CA MET A 130 -12.82 5.75 12.11
C MET A 130 -13.49 6.95 12.77
N CYS A 131 -13.13 7.29 14.02
CA CYS A 131 -13.65 8.46 14.71
C CYS A 131 -13.34 9.76 13.96
N VAL A 132 -12.14 9.89 13.41
CA VAL A 132 -11.76 11.04 12.56
C VAL A 132 -12.70 11.16 11.36
N VAL A 133 -12.97 10.06 10.65
CA VAL A 133 -13.89 10.06 9.50
C VAL A 133 -15.32 10.36 9.90
N ILE A 134 -15.80 9.84 11.05
CA ILE A 134 -17.14 10.15 11.57
C ILE A 134 -17.27 11.66 11.86
N LEU A 135 -16.27 12.26 12.50
CA LEU A 135 -16.24 13.71 12.78
C LEU A 135 -16.27 14.53 11.49
N VAL A 136 -15.44 14.18 10.50
CA VAL A 136 -15.45 14.87 9.21
C VAL A 136 -16.80 14.72 8.51
N THR A 137 -17.40 13.53 8.54
CA THR A 137 -18.72 13.28 7.94
C THR A 137 -19.82 14.12 8.61
N ALA A 138 -19.79 14.23 9.95
CA ALA A 138 -20.72 15.07 10.69
C ALA A 138 -20.54 16.56 10.32
N ILE A 139 -19.30 17.06 10.25
CA ILE A 139 -19.01 18.43 9.80
C ILE A 139 -19.50 18.65 8.37
N MET A 140 -19.26 17.69 7.47
CA MET A 140 -19.67 17.78 6.06
C MET A 140 -21.18 17.85 5.88
N GLN A 141 -21.96 17.22 6.76
CA GLN A 141 -23.42 17.35 6.73
C GLN A 141 -23.85 18.82 6.87
N PHE A 142 -23.25 19.54 7.83
CA PHE A 142 -23.56 20.95 8.06
C PHE A 142 -23.00 21.87 6.97
N VAL A 143 -21.77 21.60 6.50
CA VAL A 143 -21.12 22.38 5.43
C VAL A 143 -21.87 22.27 4.10
N ARG A 144 -22.43 21.10 3.79
CA ARG A 144 -23.19 20.89 2.55
C ARG A 144 -24.61 21.46 2.62
N GLY A 145 -25.17 21.61 3.82
CA GLY A 145 -26.40 22.37 4.05
C GLY A 145 -27.70 21.80 3.48
N GLU A 146 -27.71 20.56 2.96
CA GLU A 146 -28.91 19.96 2.36
C GLU A 146 -29.91 19.45 3.41
N SER A 147 -29.42 19.10 4.60
CA SER A 147 -30.26 18.71 5.74
C SER A 147 -29.57 19.01 7.06
N TYR A 148 -30.14 19.95 7.82
CA TYR A 148 -29.65 20.32 9.15
C TYR A 148 -30.16 19.40 10.28
N CYS A 149 -31.00 18.41 9.95
CA CYS A 149 -31.48 17.43 10.92
C CYS A 149 -30.39 16.40 11.22
N PHE A 150 -29.64 16.65 12.30
CA PHE A 150 -28.56 15.79 12.75
C PHE A 150 -29.08 14.65 13.65
N GLN A 151 -28.91 13.42 13.19
CA GLN A 151 -29.33 12.21 13.90
C GLN A 151 -28.08 11.35 14.16
N PRO A 152 -27.36 11.56 15.29
CA PRO A 152 -26.04 10.96 15.53
C PRO A 152 -26.08 9.44 15.51
N ILE A 153 -27.12 8.85 16.09
CA ILE A 153 -27.30 7.40 16.14
C ILE A 153 -27.38 6.85 14.71
N LYS A 154 -28.15 7.47 13.81
CA LYS A 154 -28.30 6.99 12.43
C LYS A 154 -27.05 7.20 11.58
N LEU A 155 -26.22 8.18 11.91
CA LEU A 155 -24.92 8.41 11.26
C LEU A 155 -23.91 7.33 11.67
N ILE A 156 -23.87 6.99 12.96
CA ILE A 156 -22.86 6.10 13.55
C ILE A 156 -23.22 4.61 13.37
N THR A 157 -24.51 4.26 13.26
CA THR A 157 -24.95 2.86 13.10
C THR A 157 -24.22 2.07 12.01
N PRO A 158 -24.05 2.54 10.77
CA PRO A 158 -23.33 1.77 9.74
C PRO A 158 -21.85 1.59 10.09
N PHE A 159 -21.20 2.56 10.74
CA PHE A 159 -19.82 2.42 11.22
C PHE A 159 -19.68 1.37 12.31
N LEU A 160 -20.63 1.29 13.25
CA LEU A 160 -20.61 0.27 14.30
C LEU A 160 -20.87 -1.13 13.73
N ILE A 161 -21.84 -1.25 12.82
CA ILE A 161 -22.24 -2.54 12.28
C ILE A 161 -21.17 -3.07 11.31
N LEU A 162 -20.64 -2.25 10.41
CA LEU A 162 -19.71 -2.70 9.36
C LEU A 162 -18.26 -2.24 9.60
N GLY A 163 -18.06 -0.99 10.00
CA GLY A 163 -16.73 -0.40 10.19
C GLY A 163 -15.93 -1.05 11.32
N VAL A 164 -16.54 -1.31 12.48
CA VAL A 164 -15.86 -1.93 13.63
C VAL A 164 -15.39 -3.37 13.31
N PRO A 165 -16.23 -4.27 12.78
CA PRO A 165 -15.76 -5.59 12.34
C PRO A 165 -14.67 -5.52 11.27
N ALA A 166 -14.78 -4.60 10.30
CA ALA A 166 -13.74 -4.44 9.29
C ALA A 166 -12.40 -3.99 9.89
N CYS A 167 -12.40 -3.07 10.87
CA CYS A 167 -11.20 -2.67 11.61
C CYS A 167 -10.58 -3.84 12.40
N PHE A 168 -11.42 -4.71 12.98
CA PHE A 168 -10.94 -5.87 13.72
C PHE A 168 -10.29 -6.90 12.78
N ILE A 169 -10.97 -7.28 11.70
CA ILE A 169 -10.48 -8.27 10.73
C ILE A 169 -9.17 -7.80 10.10
N THR A 170 -9.08 -6.52 9.73
CA THR A 170 -7.87 -5.93 9.13
C THR A 170 -6.70 -5.92 10.11
N ALA A 171 -6.93 -5.59 11.38
CA ALA A 171 -5.91 -5.68 12.43
C ALA A 171 -5.43 -7.13 12.64
N VAL A 172 -6.35 -8.10 12.65
CA VAL A 172 -6.01 -9.53 12.75
C VAL A 172 -5.14 -9.98 11.56
N ILE A 173 -5.55 -9.65 10.33
CA ILE A 173 -4.78 -10.01 9.13
C ILE A 173 -3.39 -9.36 9.15
N ALA A 174 -3.27 -8.10 9.56
CA ALA A 174 -1.98 -7.41 9.68
C ALA A 174 -1.01 -8.17 10.59
N ILE A 175 -1.46 -8.59 11.77
CA ILE A 175 -0.62 -9.33 12.72
C ILE A 175 -0.29 -10.73 12.22
N ILE A 176 -1.23 -11.43 11.57
CA ILE A 176 -0.96 -12.75 10.95
C ILE A 176 0.13 -12.65 9.87
N PHE A 177 0.08 -11.60 9.05
CA PHE A 177 1.09 -11.36 8.02
C PHE A 177 2.47 -11.10 8.63
N GLU A 178 2.53 -10.48 9.81
CA GLU A 178 3.79 -10.27 10.53
C GLU A 178 4.34 -11.49 11.25
N THR A 179 3.48 -12.41 11.71
CA THR A 179 3.95 -13.64 12.39
C THR A 179 4.55 -14.66 11.42
N ILE A 180 4.14 -14.65 10.15
CA ILE A 180 4.64 -15.57 9.12
C ILE A 180 5.93 -14.99 8.49
N PRO A 181 7.10 -15.62 8.63
CA PRO A 181 8.39 -15.02 8.23
C PRO A 181 8.53 -14.60 6.76
N PHE A 182 7.81 -15.26 5.86
CA PHE A 182 7.81 -14.94 4.43
C PHE A 182 6.88 -13.76 4.11
N LEU A 183 5.73 -13.65 4.80
CA LEU A 183 4.76 -12.56 4.63
C LEU A 183 5.17 -11.30 5.40
N ALA A 184 6.00 -11.42 6.45
CA ALA A 184 6.48 -10.28 7.21
C ALA A 184 7.32 -9.31 6.37
N LYS A 185 7.99 -9.85 5.33
CA LYS A 185 8.79 -9.07 4.37
C LYS A 185 7.90 -8.34 3.35
N SER A 186 8.53 -7.53 2.49
CA SER A 186 7.87 -6.81 1.39
C SER A 186 6.91 -7.65 0.55
N LEU A 187 7.20 -8.93 0.35
CA LEU A 187 6.34 -9.82 -0.42
C LEU A 187 4.92 -9.94 0.14
N GLY A 188 4.74 -9.89 1.45
CA GLY A 188 3.40 -9.87 2.03
C GLY A 188 2.61 -8.61 1.70
N ASN A 189 3.25 -7.47 1.37
CA ASN A 189 2.53 -6.25 0.97
C ASN A 189 1.81 -6.46 -0.37
N VAL A 190 2.49 -7.11 -1.32
CA VAL A 190 1.93 -7.43 -2.63
C VAL A 190 0.87 -8.54 -2.53
N ILE A 191 1.15 -9.61 -1.77
CA ILE A 191 0.16 -10.68 -1.53
C ILE A 191 -1.11 -10.10 -0.92
N TYR A 192 -0.98 -9.20 0.07
CA TYR A 192 -2.15 -8.60 0.71
C TYR A 192 -3.03 -7.87 -0.29
N PHE A 193 -2.43 -7.07 -1.19
CA PHE A 193 -3.18 -6.38 -2.24
C PHE A 193 -3.99 -7.35 -3.10
N PHE A 194 -3.38 -8.45 -3.55
CA PHE A 194 -4.08 -9.45 -4.37
C PHE A 194 -5.17 -10.18 -3.58
N VAL A 195 -4.89 -10.58 -2.33
CA VAL A 195 -5.89 -11.21 -1.44
C VAL A 195 -7.06 -10.28 -1.20
N TRP A 196 -6.79 -9.01 -0.87
CA TRP A 196 -7.82 -7.99 -0.68
C TRP A 196 -8.64 -7.76 -1.95
N SER A 197 -7.99 -7.67 -3.12
CA SER A 197 -8.68 -7.51 -4.41
C SER A 197 -9.57 -8.72 -4.74
N GLY A 198 -9.11 -9.94 -4.44
CA GLY A 198 -9.87 -11.16 -4.61
C GLY A 198 -11.08 -11.21 -3.68
N ILE A 199 -10.90 -10.83 -2.41
CA ILE A 199 -12.00 -10.70 -1.45
C ILE A 199 -13.04 -9.70 -1.98
N LEU A 200 -12.62 -8.53 -2.45
CA LEU A 200 -13.53 -7.54 -3.03
C LEU A 200 -14.34 -8.09 -4.20
N VAL A 201 -13.69 -8.76 -5.16
CA VAL A 201 -14.35 -9.31 -6.34
C VAL A 201 -15.38 -10.36 -5.93
N VAL A 202 -15.01 -11.27 -5.01
CA VAL A 202 -15.91 -12.31 -4.50
C VAL A 202 -17.06 -11.71 -3.69
N SER A 203 -16.80 -10.69 -2.86
CA SER A 203 -17.84 -9.99 -2.10
C SER A 203 -18.82 -9.26 -3.01
N MET A 204 -18.35 -8.64 -4.11
CA MET A 204 -19.22 -7.95 -5.08
C MET A 204 -20.03 -8.90 -5.98
N GLN A 205 -19.54 -10.14 -6.19
CA GLN A 205 -20.26 -11.18 -6.92
C GLN A 205 -21.27 -11.94 -6.04
N GLY A 206 -21.01 -11.99 -4.72
CA GLY A 206 -21.88 -12.64 -3.75
C GLY A 206 -23.29 -12.05 -3.74
N GLY A 207 -24.29 -12.94 -3.60
CA GLY A 207 -25.69 -12.56 -3.41
C GLY A 207 -25.95 -11.81 -2.10
N ALA A 208 -27.22 -11.59 -1.77
CA ALA A 208 -27.60 -10.57 -0.82
C ALA A 208 -27.02 -10.68 0.60
N TYR A 209 -27.11 -11.88 1.14
CA TYR A 209 -26.69 -12.22 2.50
C TYR A 209 -25.84 -13.48 2.41
N SER A 210 -24.57 -13.28 2.08
CA SER A 210 -23.63 -14.37 1.90
C SER A 210 -22.44 -14.20 2.80
N LEU A 211 -22.00 -15.31 3.39
CA LEU A 211 -20.75 -15.39 4.15
C LEU A 211 -19.54 -14.95 3.32
N THR A 212 -19.65 -14.81 1.99
CA THR A 212 -18.60 -14.29 1.11
C THR A 212 -18.31 -12.79 1.27
N ASP A 213 -19.20 -12.02 1.90
CA ASP A 213 -18.96 -10.59 2.17
C ASP A 213 -18.15 -10.39 3.44
N VAL A 214 -16.81 -10.45 3.35
CA VAL A 214 -15.92 -10.38 4.53
C VAL A 214 -15.99 -9.01 5.20
N PHE A 215 -16.03 -7.93 4.42
CA PHE A 215 -15.89 -6.56 4.92
C PHE A 215 -17.21 -5.78 5.00
N GLY A 216 -18.28 -6.24 4.35
CA GLY A 216 -19.59 -5.57 4.38
C GLY A 216 -19.91 -4.75 3.12
N PHE A 217 -19.19 -4.97 2.01
CA PHE A 217 -19.34 -4.17 0.79
C PHE A 217 -20.68 -4.44 0.09
N SER A 218 -21.04 -5.71 -0.10
CA SER A 218 -22.31 -6.07 -0.76
C SER A 218 -23.49 -5.77 0.15
N SER A 219 -23.35 -5.99 1.46
CA SER A 219 -24.36 -5.65 2.47
C SER A 219 -24.74 -4.16 2.41
N ALA A 220 -23.74 -3.28 2.44
CA ALA A 220 -23.98 -1.84 2.38
C ALA A 220 -24.53 -1.39 1.01
N ALA A 221 -23.98 -1.94 -0.07
CA ALA A 221 -24.43 -1.67 -1.43
C ALA A 221 -25.92 -2.01 -1.63
N GLN A 222 -26.38 -3.13 -1.08
CA GLN A 222 -27.76 -3.58 -1.22
C GLN A 222 -28.73 -2.82 -0.34
N ILE A 223 -28.33 -2.46 0.89
CA ILE A 223 -29.14 -1.60 1.75
C ILE A 223 -29.44 -0.28 1.03
N ILE A 224 -28.46 0.28 0.33
CA ILE A 224 -28.67 1.47 -0.49
C ILE A 224 -29.56 1.15 -1.71
N LEU A 225 -29.31 0.02 -2.40
CA LEU A 225 -30.08 -0.40 -3.56
C LEU A 225 -31.57 -0.61 -3.24
N GLU A 226 -31.90 -1.20 -2.10
CA GLU A 226 -33.28 -1.40 -1.65
C GLU A 226 -34.01 -0.07 -1.42
N GLN A 227 -33.32 0.92 -0.86
CA GLN A 227 -33.88 2.27 -0.68
C GLN A 227 -34.12 2.96 -2.03
N LEU A 228 -33.20 2.78 -2.98
CA LEU A 228 -33.39 3.24 -4.36
C LEU A 228 -34.60 2.59 -5.03
N LYS A 229 -34.76 1.26 -4.88
CA LYS A 229 -35.90 0.50 -5.43
C LYS A 229 -37.24 0.96 -4.85
N ARG A 230 -37.27 1.37 -3.58
CA ARG A 230 -38.48 1.92 -2.94
C ARG A 230 -38.85 3.28 -3.50
N ASN A 231 -37.86 4.15 -3.73
CA ASN A 231 -38.08 5.51 -4.20
C ASN A 231 -38.30 5.61 -5.72
N PHE A 232 -37.75 4.67 -6.50
CA PHE A 232 -37.83 4.69 -7.96
C PHE A 232 -38.24 3.33 -8.53
N LYS A 233 -39.46 3.26 -9.10
CA LYS A 233 -40.00 2.03 -9.72
C LYS A 233 -39.11 1.47 -10.85
N GLN A 234 -38.34 2.34 -11.52
CA GLN A 234 -37.43 2.00 -12.63
C GLN A 234 -36.27 1.08 -12.20
N PHE A 235 -35.92 1.04 -10.92
CA PHE A 235 -34.77 0.27 -10.42
C PHE A 235 -35.16 -1.10 -9.83
N ARG A 236 -36.44 -1.48 -9.84
CA ARG A 236 -36.93 -2.74 -9.23
C ARG A 236 -36.17 -3.99 -9.69
N ASN A 237 -35.84 -4.06 -10.97
CA ASN A 237 -35.19 -5.23 -11.59
C ASN A 237 -33.65 -5.21 -11.50
N MET A 238 -33.04 -4.18 -10.89
CA MET A 238 -31.58 -4.13 -10.77
C MET A 238 -31.09 -5.02 -9.63
N ASN A 239 -30.10 -5.86 -9.92
CA ASN A 239 -29.50 -6.77 -8.94
C ASN A 239 -28.11 -6.32 -8.47
N SER A 240 -27.50 -5.36 -9.15
CA SER A 240 -26.17 -4.84 -8.81
C SER A 240 -26.24 -3.37 -8.41
N PHE A 241 -25.28 -2.97 -7.59
CA PHE A 241 -25.08 -1.62 -7.14
C PHE A 241 -23.60 -1.25 -7.34
N SER A 242 -23.33 -0.15 -8.03
CA SER A 242 -21.99 0.41 -8.17
C SER A 242 -22.00 1.87 -7.73
N LEU A 243 -21.32 2.14 -6.62
CA LEU A 243 -20.97 3.49 -6.21
C LEU A 243 -19.62 3.82 -6.85
N GLY A 244 -19.54 4.92 -7.59
CA GLY A 244 -18.31 5.29 -8.29
C GLY A 244 -18.23 6.78 -8.53
N THR A 245 -17.08 7.22 -9.01
CA THR A 245 -16.90 8.59 -9.48
C THR A 245 -17.51 8.72 -10.89
N SER A 246 -18.48 9.60 -11.05
CA SER A 246 -18.97 10.07 -12.34
C SER A 246 -18.31 11.41 -12.68
N GLY A 247 -18.15 11.68 -13.97
CA GLY A 247 -17.67 12.98 -14.48
C GLY A 247 -18.64 14.13 -14.16
N PRO A 248 -18.42 15.33 -14.71
CA PRO A 248 -19.20 16.51 -14.35
C PRO A 248 -20.69 16.28 -14.62
N LEU A 249 -21.48 16.28 -13.55
CA LEU A 249 -22.93 16.17 -13.57
C LEU A 249 -23.49 17.49 -14.14
N HIS A 250 -23.73 17.55 -15.45
CA HIS A 250 -24.33 18.72 -16.11
C HIS A 250 -25.84 18.81 -15.76
N ASN A 251 -26.17 19.22 -14.52
CA ASN A 251 -27.53 19.44 -13.98
C ASN A 251 -28.51 18.26 -13.99
N ASN A 252 -28.15 17.10 -14.53
CA ASN A 252 -29.03 15.94 -14.58
C ASN A 252 -28.91 15.08 -13.30
N VAL A 253 -29.19 15.64 -12.11
CA VAL A 253 -29.14 14.90 -10.84
C VAL A 253 -30.53 14.79 -10.22
N LYS A 254 -31.02 13.57 -10.03
CA LYS A 254 -32.23 13.29 -9.25
C LYS A 254 -31.85 12.89 -7.84
N THR A 255 -32.35 13.64 -6.86
CA THR A 255 -32.10 13.36 -5.45
C THR A 255 -33.20 12.51 -4.83
N PHE A 256 -32.87 11.67 -3.85
CA PHE A 256 -33.85 10.95 -3.02
C PHE A 256 -33.53 11.04 -1.54
N MET A 257 -34.55 11.00 -0.69
CA MET A 257 -34.37 10.98 0.76
C MET A 257 -34.34 9.53 1.28
N MET A 258 -33.37 9.25 2.16
CA MET A 258 -33.21 7.96 2.83
C MET A 258 -33.46 8.16 4.33
N ASN A 259 -34.66 7.86 4.82
CA ASN A 259 -35.06 8.23 6.19
C ASN A 259 -34.98 7.06 7.18
N ASN A 260 -35.49 5.89 6.80
CA ASN A 260 -35.56 4.71 7.65
C ASN A 260 -34.94 3.51 6.95
N VAL A 261 -33.87 2.99 7.55
CA VAL A 261 -33.14 1.82 7.09
C VAL A 261 -33.33 0.71 8.10
N SER A 262 -34.01 -0.35 7.70
CA SER A 262 -34.10 -1.58 8.47
C SER A 262 -32.89 -2.44 8.14
N VAL A 263 -31.94 -2.55 9.08
CA VAL A 263 -30.83 -3.50 8.95
C VAL A 263 -31.35 -4.89 9.28
N SER A 264 -31.19 -5.83 8.35
CA SER A 264 -31.56 -7.23 8.58
C SER A 264 -30.66 -7.86 9.65
N GLY A 265 -31.23 -8.72 10.50
CA GLY A 265 -30.46 -9.48 11.49
C GLY A 265 -29.37 -10.35 10.88
N ASN A 266 -29.53 -10.74 9.62
CA ASN A 266 -28.55 -11.52 8.87
C ASN A 266 -27.21 -10.78 8.72
N VAL A 267 -27.24 -9.45 8.51
CA VAL A 267 -26.02 -8.64 8.37
C VAL A 267 -25.20 -8.72 9.66
N LEU A 268 -25.84 -8.59 10.82
CA LEU A 268 -25.19 -8.70 12.13
C LEU A 268 -24.60 -10.11 12.35
N PHE A 269 -25.34 -11.15 11.97
CA PHE A 269 -24.88 -12.53 12.09
C PHE A 269 -23.60 -12.77 11.28
N GLU A 270 -23.55 -12.31 10.02
CA GLU A 270 -22.34 -12.40 9.18
C GLU A 270 -21.15 -11.68 9.80
N ARG A 271 -21.37 -10.49 10.38
CA ARG A 271 -20.28 -9.74 11.03
C ARG A 271 -19.76 -10.46 12.28
N CYS A 272 -20.67 -10.98 13.11
CA CYS A 272 -20.30 -11.78 14.28
C CYS A 272 -19.53 -13.06 13.87
N PHE A 273 -19.95 -13.72 12.79
CA PHE A 273 -19.26 -14.87 12.23
C PHE A 273 -17.82 -14.52 11.84
N TRP A 274 -17.61 -13.45 11.09
CA TRP A 274 -16.26 -13.03 10.67
C TRP A 274 -15.38 -12.54 11.82
N VAL A 275 -15.95 -11.91 12.86
CA VAL A 275 -15.23 -11.58 14.09
C VAL A 275 -14.78 -12.85 14.81
N LEU A 276 -15.65 -13.87 14.90
CA LEU A 276 -15.31 -15.16 15.50
C LEU A 276 -14.19 -15.86 14.71
N VAL A 277 -14.28 -15.88 13.38
CA VAL A 277 -13.20 -16.39 12.50
C VAL A 277 -11.90 -15.64 12.76
N GLY A 278 -11.95 -14.31 12.90
CA GLY A 278 -10.79 -13.48 13.24
C GLY A 278 -10.15 -13.89 14.58
N ILE A 279 -10.94 -14.16 15.61
CA ILE A 279 -10.45 -14.63 16.92
C ILE A 279 -9.79 -16.02 16.79
N LEU A 280 -10.40 -16.95 16.06
CA LEU A 280 -9.84 -18.29 15.82
C LEU A 280 -8.49 -18.20 15.07
N LEU A 281 -8.40 -17.36 14.05
CA LEU A 281 -7.16 -17.11 13.32
C LEU A 281 -6.08 -16.48 14.22
N LEU A 282 -6.47 -15.60 15.13
CA LEU A 282 -5.59 -15.02 16.15
C LEU A 282 -5.01 -16.09 17.09
N ILE A 283 -5.85 -17.03 17.54
CA ILE A 283 -5.42 -18.17 18.37
C ILE A 283 -4.42 -19.02 17.58
N LEU A 284 -4.74 -19.39 16.34
CA LEU A 284 -3.84 -20.14 15.46
C LEU A 284 -2.50 -19.43 15.26
N ALA A 285 -2.52 -18.13 14.97
CA ALA A 285 -1.32 -17.32 14.82
C ALA A 285 -0.48 -17.28 16.11
N SER A 286 -1.15 -17.25 17.27
CA SER A 286 -0.47 -17.28 18.57
C SER A 286 0.25 -18.59 18.86
N MET A 287 -0.28 -19.72 18.35
CA MET A 287 0.36 -21.03 18.48
C MET A 287 1.59 -21.16 17.58
N LEU A 288 1.56 -20.53 16.40
CA LEU A 288 2.68 -20.54 15.45
C LEU A 288 3.82 -19.59 15.85
N PHE A 289 3.53 -18.55 16.65
CA PHE A 289 4.50 -17.52 16.99
C PHE A 289 5.50 -17.96 18.07
N LYS A 290 6.77 -18.03 17.65
CA LYS A 290 7.91 -18.24 18.55
C LYS A 290 8.58 -16.92 18.86
N ARG A 291 8.64 -16.58 20.15
CA ARG A 291 9.24 -15.35 20.67
C ARG A 291 10.72 -15.17 20.34
N THR A 292 11.45 -16.28 20.11
CA THR A 292 12.83 -16.27 19.63
C THR A 292 12.99 -15.58 18.27
N TYR A 293 11.88 -15.38 17.53
CA TYR A 293 11.87 -14.60 16.30
C TYR A 293 12.09 -13.09 16.54
N LEU A 294 11.81 -12.59 17.74
CA LEU A 294 12.04 -11.19 18.14
C LEU A 294 13.52 -10.89 18.41
N ALA A 295 14.29 -11.89 18.83
CA ALA A 295 15.72 -11.74 19.07
C ALA A 295 16.45 -11.61 17.72
N ALA A 296 17.07 -10.45 17.49
CA ALA A 296 17.77 -10.14 16.25
C ALA A 296 19.13 -10.85 16.22
N GLY A 297 19.12 -12.18 16.04
CA GLY A 297 20.33 -12.95 15.88
C GLY A 297 20.07 -14.16 15.02
N LYS A 298 20.56 -14.14 13.76
CA LYS A 298 21.01 -15.41 13.19
C LYS A 298 22.01 -15.94 14.21
N ARG A 299 21.71 -17.08 14.86
CA ARG A 299 22.74 -17.89 15.50
C ARG A 299 23.81 -18.05 14.43
N TYR A 300 24.94 -17.36 14.59
CA TYR A 300 26.09 -17.55 13.75
C TYR A 300 26.59 -18.96 14.11
N THR A 301 25.99 -19.98 13.49
CA THR A 301 26.35 -21.39 13.65
C THR A 301 27.77 -21.66 13.13
N GLY A 302 28.43 -20.65 12.56
CA GLY A 302 29.82 -20.64 12.12
C GLY A 302 30.87 -20.21 13.14
N ILE A 303 30.54 -19.88 14.41
CA ILE A 303 31.57 -19.67 15.45
C ILE A 303 32.00 -21.01 16.06
N LYS A 304 32.19 -22.02 15.22
CA LYS A 304 33.01 -23.20 15.59
C LYS A 304 34.31 -23.27 14.78
N SER A 305 34.50 -22.38 13.79
CA SER A 305 35.69 -22.40 12.92
C SER A 305 36.71 -21.28 13.21
N PHE A 306 36.40 -20.32 14.08
CA PHE A 306 37.31 -19.19 14.36
C PHE A 306 38.15 -19.33 15.64
N MET A 307 37.95 -20.38 16.46
CA MET A 307 38.88 -20.77 17.53
C MET A 307 39.85 -21.86 17.04
N LYS A 308 40.47 -21.65 15.89
CA LYS A 308 41.87 -22.06 15.78
C LYS A 308 42.64 -20.83 16.23
N GLU A 309 43.16 -20.86 17.46
CA GLU A 309 44.30 -20.03 17.81
C GLU A 309 45.37 -20.27 16.76
N LYS A 310 45.42 -19.40 15.75
CA LYS A 310 46.64 -19.24 14.97
C LYS A 310 47.62 -18.69 15.97
N THR A 311 48.61 -19.49 16.35
CA THR A 311 49.82 -19.01 17.00
C THR A 311 50.31 -17.80 16.22
N HIS A 312 50.11 -16.62 16.81
CA HIS A 312 50.45 -15.37 16.18
C HIS A 312 51.97 -15.26 16.26
N ASN A 313 52.66 -15.72 15.21
CA ASN A 313 54.07 -15.42 15.05
C ASN A 313 54.15 -13.90 14.79
N PRO A 314 54.79 -13.10 15.66
CA PRO A 314 54.90 -11.67 15.44
C PRO A 314 55.74 -11.48 14.18
N GLN A 315 55.07 -11.18 13.05
CA GLN A 315 55.78 -10.77 11.85
C GLN A 315 56.52 -9.47 12.17
N LYS A 316 57.84 -9.50 12.01
CA LYS A 316 58.73 -8.35 12.14
C LYS A 316 58.19 -7.20 11.28
N GLY A 317 57.95 -6.05 11.93
CA GLY A 317 57.85 -4.72 11.34
C GLY A 317 57.09 -4.66 10.02
N VAL A 318 55.76 -4.80 10.06
CA VAL A 318 54.93 -4.35 8.95
C VAL A 318 55.02 -2.82 8.93
N VAL A 319 55.88 -2.29 8.08
CA VAL A 319 55.84 -0.86 7.72
C VAL A 319 54.51 -0.69 7.00
N LEU A 320 53.55 -0.06 7.67
CA LEU A 320 52.27 0.34 7.08
C LEU A 320 52.61 1.24 5.89
N SER A 321 52.40 0.75 4.67
CA SER A 321 52.45 1.61 3.48
C SER A 321 51.53 2.79 3.70
N GLU A 322 51.95 4.00 3.34
CA GLU A 322 51.08 5.18 3.41
C GLU A 322 49.77 4.87 2.67
N ILE A 323 48.67 4.85 3.43
CA ILE A 323 47.32 4.50 2.97
C ILE A 323 46.80 5.49 1.90
N PHE A 324 47.52 6.58 1.67
CA PHE A 324 47.12 7.69 0.82
C PHE A 324 47.94 7.78 -0.47
N GLU A 325 48.01 6.71 -1.25
CA GLU A 325 48.11 6.94 -2.70
C GLU A 325 46.80 7.61 -3.13
N LYS A 326 46.90 8.88 -3.50
CA LYS A 326 45.81 9.76 -3.96
C LYS A 326 45.28 9.32 -5.34
N ARG A 327 45.01 8.03 -5.55
CA ARG A 327 44.36 7.52 -6.76
C ARG A 327 42.87 7.77 -6.63
N THR A 328 42.41 8.90 -7.17
CA THR A 328 40.99 9.12 -7.42
C THR A 328 40.54 8.20 -8.56
N TYR A 329 40.19 6.95 -8.24
CA TYR A 329 39.45 6.09 -9.16
C TYR A 329 38.00 6.59 -9.22
N SER A 330 37.72 7.55 -10.09
CA SER A 330 36.35 7.90 -10.49
C SER A 330 35.90 6.94 -11.57
N ASN A 331 35.50 5.73 -11.18
CA ASN A 331 34.88 4.80 -12.12
C ASN A 331 33.38 4.74 -11.86
N ASP A 332 32.66 5.79 -12.28
CA ASP A 332 31.20 5.85 -12.22
C ASP A 332 30.56 4.62 -12.87
N PHE A 333 31.18 4.13 -13.96
CA PHE A 333 30.76 2.89 -14.61
C PHE A 333 30.90 1.66 -13.71
N ALA A 334 31.96 1.57 -12.89
CA ALA A 334 32.10 0.49 -11.91
C ALA A 334 31.02 0.55 -10.82
N ILE A 335 30.61 1.75 -10.41
CA ILE A 335 29.51 1.95 -9.44
C ILE A 335 28.17 1.54 -10.08
N VAL A 336 27.90 1.99 -11.31
CA VAL A 336 26.68 1.57 -12.05
C VAL A 336 26.66 0.05 -12.23
N LYS A 337 27.79 -0.56 -12.59
CA LYS A 337 27.92 -2.02 -12.74
C LYS A 337 27.71 -2.76 -11.42
N SER A 338 28.23 -2.25 -10.30
CA SER A 338 28.04 -2.88 -8.99
C SER A 338 26.59 -2.78 -8.52
N GLU A 339 25.96 -1.60 -8.65
CA GLU A 339 24.54 -1.41 -8.34
C GLU A 339 23.64 -2.30 -9.21
N PHE A 340 23.91 -2.38 -10.52
CA PHE A 340 23.18 -3.27 -11.43
C PHE A 340 23.36 -4.76 -11.05
N LYS A 341 24.58 -5.16 -10.68
CA LYS A 341 24.85 -6.51 -10.18
C LYS A 341 24.11 -6.80 -8.87
N ILE A 342 24.02 -5.82 -7.96
CA ILE A 342 23.26 -5.94 -6.72
C ILE A 342 21.78 -6.17 -7.04
N MET A 343 21.20 -5.38 -7.96
CA MET A 343 19.80 -5.54 -8.38
C MET A 343 19.50 -6.95 -8.89
N LEU A 344 20.33 -7.49 -9.79
CA LEU A 344 20.20 -8.86 -10.28
C LEU A 344 20.40 -9.89 -9.16
N SER A 345 21.45 -9.77 -8.35
CA SER A 345 21.72 -10.73 -7.27
C SER A 345 20.67 -10.75 -6.16
N SER A 346 19.87 -9.68 -6.05
CA SER A 346 18.85 -9.53 -5.01
C SER A 346 17.58 -10.37 -5.24
N ALA A 347 17.37 -10.84 -6.47
CA ALA A 347 16.17 -11.56 -6.88
C ALA A 347 16.29 -13.08 -6.67
N ASN A 348 15.20 -13.71 -6.21
CA ASN A 348 15.11 -15.17 -6.09
C ASN A 348 14.98 -15.84 -7.47
N ILE A 349 15.34 -17.11 -7.58
CA ILE A 349 15.26 -17.89 -8.84
C ILE A 349 13.86 -17.84 -9.49
N TRP A 350 12.79 -17.90 -8.69
CA TRP A 350 11.41 -17.83 -9.16
C TRP A 350 11.09 -16.55 -9.91
N TRP A 351 11.69 -15.42 -9.53
CA TRP A 351 11.49 -14.15 -10.21
C TRP A 351 12.03 -14.19 -11.64
N TYR A 352 13.21 -14.80 -11.83
CA TYR A 352 13.79 -14.99 -13.18
C TYR A 352 12.93 -15.89 -14.05
N ILE A 353 12.40 -16.98 -13.49
CA ILE A 353 11.48 -17.89 -14.19
C ILE A 353 10.21 -17.13 -14.62
N ALA A 354 9.61 -16.36 -13.72
CA ALA A 354 8.41 -15.58 -14.01
C ALA A 354 8.66 -14.51 -15.09
N MET A 355 9.80 -13.81 -15.02
CA MET A 355 10.22 -12.85 -16.03
C MET A 355 10.43 -13.49 -17.40
N PHE A 356 11.10 -14.64 -17.44
CA PHE A 356 11.34 -15.38 -18.68
C PHE A 356 10.03 -15.83 -19.33
N LEU A 357 9.09 -16.37 -18.54
CA LEU A 357 7.78 -16.78 -19.01
C LEU A 357 6.97 -15.57 -19.55
N CYS A 358 7.01 -14.43 -18.86
CA CYS A 358 6.36 -13.21 -19.34
C CYS A 358 6.97 -12.72 -20.66
N CYS A 359 8.30 -12.76 -20.81
CA CYS A 359 8.97 -12.42 -22.06
C CYS A 359 8.53 -13.33 -23.22
N ILE A 360 8.36 -14.63 -22.99
CA ILE A 360 7.81 -15.55 -24.00
C ILE A 360 6.39 -15.13 -24.37
N CYS A 361 5.53 -14.87 -23.38
CA CYS A 361 4.14 -14.46 -23.61
C CYS A 361 4.00 -13.16 -24.42
N VAL A 362 5.00 -12.26 -24.37
CA VAL A 362 5.01 -11.05 -25.21
C VAL A 362 4.91 -11.39 -26.69
N PHE A 363 5.62 -12.39 -27.19
CA PHE A 363 5.60 -12.71 -28.63
C PHE A 363 4.30 -13.39 -29.10
N PHE A 364 3.63 -14.14 -28.23
CA PHE A 364 2.42 -14.91 -28.60
C PHE A 364 1.11 -14.12 -28.46
N THR A 365 1.11 -13.02 -27.71
CA THR A 365 -0.12 -12.27 -27.43
C THR A 365 -0.33 -11.15 -28.45
N ASN A 366 -1.54 -10.97 -28.97
CA ASN A 366 -1.87 -9.88 -29.90
C ASN A 366 -3.04 -9.04 -29.36
N GLY A 367 -3.15 -7.79 -29.82
CA GLY A 367 -4.27 -6.90 -29.52
C GLY A 367 -4.38 -6.48 -28.04
N ASP A 368 -5.61 -6.38 -27.55
CA ASP A 368 -5.96 -5.87 -26.20
C ASP A 368 -5.30 -6.64 -25.05
N SER A 369 -5.16 -7.96 -25.18
CA SER A 369 -4.57 -8.81 -24.13
C SER A 369 -3.11 -8.45 -23.85
N PHE A 370 -2.39 -7.95 -24.86
CA PHE A 370 -1.02 -7.48 -24.68
C PHE A 370 -0.97 -6.24 -23.76
N TYR A 371 -1.84 -5.26 -24.00
CA TYR A 371 -1.87 -4.00 -23.24
C TYR A 371 -2.50 -4.17 -21.84
N LYS A 372 -3.54 -4.99 -21.70
CA LYS A 372 -4.32 -5.14 -20.46
C LYS A 372 -3.77 -6.19 -19.50
N VAL A 373 -3.01 -7.18 -20.00
CA VAL A 373 -2.53 -8.32 -19.18
C VAL A 373 -1.01 -8.40 -19.15
N VAL A 374 -0.36 -8.49 -20.31
CA VAL A 374 1.07 -8.80 -20.38
C VAL A 374 1.94 -7.65 -19.89
N ILE A 375 1.68 -6.41 -20.33
CA ILE A 375 2.40 -5.22 -19.87
C ILE A 375 2.26 -5.06 -18.35
N PRO A 376 1.06 -4.98 -17.76
CA PRO A 376 0.93 -4.88 -16.31
C PRO A 376 1.59 -6.04 -15.56
N ALA A 377 1.54 -7.28 -16.05
CA ALA A 377 2.22 -8.41 -15.41
C ALA A 377 3.75 -8.23 -15.35
N ILE A 378 4.37 -7.74 -16.43
CA ILE A 378 5.82 -7.45 -16.44
C ILE A 378 6.16 -6.31 -15.47
N TRP A 379 5.29 -5.29 -15.39
CA TRP A 379 5.54 -4.10 -14.57
C TRP A 379 5.24 -4.28 -13.07
N ILE A 380 4.60 -5.37 -12.64
CA ILE A 380 4.45 -5.66 -11.19
C ILE A 380 5.62 -6.50 -10.64
N LEU A 381 6.24 -7.34 -11.46
CA LEU A 381 7.30 -8.26 -11.04
C LEU A 381 8.54 -7.58 -10.42
N PRO A 382 9.11 -6.49 -10.97
CA PRO A 382 10.31 -5.85 -10.42
C PRO A 382 10.03 -4.91 -9.22
N ILE A 383 8.81 -4.88 -8.68
CA ILE A 383 8.43 -3.97 -7.58
C ILE A 383 9.40 -4.02 -6.38
N PHE A 384 9.85 -5.22 -5.99
CA PHE A 384 10.77 -5.39 -4.85
C PHE A 384 12.18 -4.89 -5.13
N ILE A 385 12.57 -4.80 -6.41
CA ILE A 385 13.87 -4.30 -6.82
C ILE A 385 13.82 -2.77 -6.84
N TRP A 386 12.77 -2.19 -7.41
CA TRP A 386 12.56 -0.73 -7.43
C TRP A 386 12.38 -0.13 -6.04
N SER A 387 11.63 -0.81 -5.16
CA SER A 387 11.39 -0.36 -3.77
C SER A 387 12.66 -0.16 -2.95
N ARG A 388 13.73 -0.85 -3.36
CA ARG A 388 15.00 -0.96 -2.65
C ARG A 388 16.08 -0.02 -3.16
N LEU A 389 15.89 0.59 -4.34
CA LEU A 389 16.86 1.48 -4.98
C LEU A 389 17.32 2.64 -4.08
N GLY A 390 16.40 3.19 -3.29
CA GLY A 390 16.68 4.28 -2.36
C GLY A 390 16.86 3.85 -0.90
N SER A 391 16.67 2.58 -0.54
CA SER A 391 16.70 2.11 0.85
C SER A 391 17.75 1.06 1.16
N ILE A 392 18.32 0.38 0.16
CA ILE A 392 19.27 -0.75 0.37
C ILE A 392 20.38 -0.40 1.35
N GLN A 393 20.99 0.76 1.21
CA GLN A 393 22.12 1.15 2.05
C GLN A 393 21.70 1.41 3.50
N MET A 394 20.48 1.91 3.71
CA MET A 394 19.88 2.09 5.04
C MET A 394 19.50 0.75 5.66
N ASP A 395 18.88 -0.14 4.88
CA ASP A 395 18.42 -1.46 5.33
C ASP A 395 19.58 -2.33 5.85
N PHE A 396 20.79 -2.13 5.31
CA PHE A 396 22.01 -2.83 5.74
C PHE A 396 22.93 -1.99 6.65
N ASN A 397 22.52 -0.80 7.10
CA ASN A 397 23.34 0.12 7.92
C ASN A 397 24.72 0.45 7.29
N MET A 398 24.81 0.48 5.96
CA MET A 398 26.06 0.75 5.23
C MET A 398 26.17 2.21 4.77
N GLU A 399 25.09 3.00 4.89
CA GLU A 399 25.08 4.37 4.36
C GLU A 399 26.15 5.25 5.00
N GLU A 400 26.33 5.18 6.33
CA GLU A 400 27.35 5.97 7.04
C GLU A 400 28.76 5.59 6.60
N TYR A 401 29.05 4.29 6.47
CA TYR A 401 30.35 3.82 5.97
C TYR A 401 30.61 4.28 4.53
N LEU A 402 29.63 4.11 3.65
CA LEU A 402 29.79 4.46 2.24
C LEU A 402 29.86 5.98 2.03
N SER A 403 29.27 6.77 2.93
CA SER A 403 29.31 8.24 2.90
C SER A 403 30.71 8.83 3.08
N THR A 404 31.63 8.07 3.70
CA THR A 404 33.04 8.48 3.89
C THR A 404 33.83 8.51 2.57
N TYR A 405 33.37 7.81 1.54
CA TYR A 405 34.00 7.80 0.23
C TYR A 405 33.51 8.99 -0.61
N LYS A 406 34.43 9.92 -0.94
CA LYS A 406 34.14 11.16 -1.68
C LYS A 406 33.36 10.92 -2.98
N ASN A 407 33.77 9.95 -3.80
CA ASN A 407 33.12 9.65 -5.09
C ASN A 407 31.74 9.04 -4.91
N TYR A 408 31.54 8.26 -3.84
CA TYR A 408 30.24 7.69 -3.51
C TYR A 408 29.27 8.81 -3.08
N ARG A 409 29.73 9.74 -2.25
CA ARG A 409 28.93 10.89 -1.78
C ARG A 409 28.36 11.73 -2.93
N SER A 410 29.16 12.05 -3.94
CA SER A 410 28.74 12.90 -5.06
C SER A 410 27.94 12.15 -6.14
N SER A 411 28.40 10.98 -6.55
CA SER A 411 27.90 10.34 -7.79
C SER A 411 26.91 9.20 -7.56
N GLN A 412 26.81 8.65 -6.34
CA GLN A 412 25.97 7.47 -6.08
C GLN A 412 24.50 7.67 -6.48
N LEU A 413 23.90 8.83 -6.21
CA LEU A 413 22.46 9.00 -6.50
C LEU A 413 22.21 8.92 -8.01
N LEU A 414 22.97 9.67 -8.80
CA LEU A 414 22.86 9.64 -10.26
C LEU A 414 23.21 8.26 -10.83
N ASN A 415 24.24 7.61 -10.29
CA ASN A 415 24.63 6.25 -10.69
C ASN A 415 23.55 5.21 -10.35
N SER A 416 22.86 5.36 -9.22
CA SER A 416 21.74 4.50 -8.82
C SER A 416 20.50 4.71 -9.70
N VAL A 417 20.20 5.96 -10.07
CA VAL A 417 19.14 6.29 -11.04
C VAL A 417 19.47 5.64 -12.39
N ALA A 418 20.70 5.84 -12.88
CA ALA A 418 21.14 5.27 -14.15
C ALA A 418 21.08 3.73 -14.14
N ALA A 419 21.58 3.08 -13.08
CA ALA A 419 21.51 1.63 -12.92
C ALA A 419 20.06 1.12 -12.91
N GLY A 420 19.15 1.79 -12.20
CA GLY A 420 17.73 1.44 -12.15
C GLY A 420 17.02 1.60 -13.51
N ILE A 421 17.31 2.67 -14.23
CA ILE A 421 16.79 2.91 -15.60
C ILE A 421 17.29 1.82 -16.54
N LEU A 422 18.60 1.52 -16.54
CA LEU A 422 19.19 0.45 -17.36
C LEU A 422 18.56 -0.91 -17.06
N PHE A 423 18.37 -1.21 -15.78
CA PHE A 423 17.69 -2.44 -15.32
C PHE A 423 16.25 -2.53 -15.82
N THR A 424 15.52 -1.43 -15.77
CA THR A 424 14.12 -1.39 -16.18
C THR A 424 13.98 -1.50 -17.70
N ILE A 425 14.87 -0.86 -18.45
CA ILE A 425 14.94 -1.03 -19.90
C ILE A 425 15.28 -2.48 -20.24
N PHE A 426 16.27 -3.07 -19.58
CA PHE A 426 16.70 -4.46 -19.79
C PHE A 426 15.54 -5.46 -19.63
N ILE A 427 14.73 -5.31 -18.58
CA ILE A 427 13.54 -6.13 -18.36
C ILE A 427 12.48 -5.94 -19.47
N ASN A 428 12.35 -4.73 -20.01
CA ASN A 428 11.33 -4.38 -21.00
C ASN A 428 11.82 -4.51 -22.46
N VAL A 429 13.03 -5.02 -22.70
CA VAL A 429 13.61 -5.17 -24.06
C VAL A 429 12.65 -5.90 -25.00
N THR A 430 12.03 -7.00 -24.53
CA THR A 430 11.10 -7.79 -25.34
C THR A 430 9.86 -6.98 -25.76
N ILE A 431 9.34 -6.13 -24.87
CA ILE A 431 8.19 -5.27 -25.18
C ILE A 431 8.60 -4.18 -26.17
N ILE A 432 9.79 -3.58 -25.99
CA ILE A 432 10.34 -2.57 -26.90
C ILE A 432 10.53 -3.15 -28.30
N ILE A 433 11.14 -4.34 -28.43
CA ILE A 433 11.32 -5.03 -29.71
C ILE A 433 9.95 -5.25 -30.37
N LYS A 434 8.95 -5.72 -29.62
CA LYS A 434 7.61 -5.93 -30.16
C LYS A 434 6.95 -4.64 -30.63
N PHE A 435 7.10 -3.52 -29.91
CA PHE A 435 6.58 -2.23 -30.36
C PHE A 435 7.26 -1.74 -31.65
N VAL A 436 8.56 -1.97 -31.79
CA VAL A 436 9.29 -1.67 -33.03
C VAL A 436 8.79 -2.53 -34.18
N LEU A 437 8.54 -3.83 -33.96
CA LEU A 437 7.96 -4.73 -34.98
C LEU A 437 6.55 -4.29 -35.40
N LEU A 438 5.75 -3.79 -34.46
CA LEU A 438 4.41 -3.23 -34.71
C LEU A 438 4.44 -1.80 -35.28
N ARG A 439 5.63 -1.23 -35.55
CA ARG A 439 5.84 0.17 -35.98
C ARG A 439 5.25 1.23 -35.04
N ASN A 440 5.01 0.87 -33.78
CA ASN A 440 4.50 1.78 -32.76
C ASN A 440 5.66 2.38 -31.94
N PHE A 441 6.32 3.39 -32.53
CA PHE A 441 7.45 4.06 -31.88
C PHE A 441 7.03 4.89 -30.65
N GLU A 442 5.80 5.41 -30.63
CA GLU A 442 5.27 6.14 -29.48
C GLU A 442 5.16 5.24 -28.24
N GLY A 443 4.63 4.03 -28.39
CA GLY A 443 4.55 3.05 -27.30
C GLY A 443 5.92 2.66 -26.73
N ALA A 444 6.92 2.53 -27.61
CA ALA A 444 8.30 2.28 -27.18
C ALA A 444 8.85 3.49 -26.38
N ALA A 445 8.61 4.71 -26.83
CA ALA A 445 9.01 5.92 -26.11
C ALA A 445 8.33 6.02 -24.73
N TYR A 446 7.04 5.69 -24.63
CA TYR A 446 6.31 5.69 -23.35
C TYR A 446 6.87 4.70 -22.33
N ILE A 447 7.40 3.56 -22.77
CA ILE A 447 8.12 2.63 -21.87
C ILE A 447 9.39 3.27 -21.32
N PHE A 448 10.17 3.97 -22.15
CA PHE A 448 11.36 4.68 -21.68
C PHE A 448 10.99 5.78 -20.69
N MET A 449 9.92 6.54 -20.96
CA MET A 449 9.41 7.57 -20.04
C MET A 449 8.97 6.97 -18.70
N GLY A 450 8.21 5.88 -18.73
CA GLY A 450 7.81 5.14 -17.54
C GLY A 450 8.99 4.59 -16.75
N ALA A 451 10.04 4.12 -17.43
CA ALA A 451 11.26 3.63 -16.79
C ALA A 451 11.95 4.74 -15.99
N ILE A 452 12.06 5.95 -16.55
CA ILE A 452 12.64 7.11 -15.84
C ILE A 452 11.78 7.45 -14.61
N PHE A 453 10.46 7.55 -14.79
CA PHE A 453 9.53 7.91 -13.73
C PHE A 453 9.56 6.93 -12.55
N VAL A 454 9.43 5.62 -12.79
CA VAL A 454 9.31 4.62 -11.71
C VAL A 454 10.60 4.52 -10.88
N ASN A 455 11.77 4.58 -11.52
CA ASN A 455 13.05 4.57 -10.80
C ASN A 455 13.27 5.86 -10.00
N ALA A 456 12.90 7.02 -10.56
CA ALA A 456 12.95 8.29 -9.85
C ALA A 456 12.04 8.28 -8.62
N LEU A 457 10.83 7.73 -8.75
CA LEU A 457 9.87 7.58 -7.67
C LEU A 457 10.39 6.63 -6.58
N GLY A 458 11.01 5.51 -6.96
CA GLY A 458 11.66 4.58 -6.03
C GLY A 458 12.73 5.22 -5.17
N ILE A 459 13.63 5.96 -5.80
CA ILE A 459 14.73 6.63 -5.11
C ILE A 459 14.21 7.78 -4.23
N PHE A 460 13.25 8.55 -4.72
CA PHE A 460 12.65 9.65 -3.96
C PHE A 460 11.95 9.15 -2.70
N ILE A 461 11.05 8.17 -2.83
CA ILE A 461 10.32 7.64 -1.68
C ILE A 461 11.26 6.92 -0.71
N GLY A 462 12.25 6.17 -1.22
CA GLY A 462 13.28 5.56 -0.39
C GLY A 462 14.04 6.58 0.47
N ASN A 463 14.48 7.69 -0.14
CA ASN A 463 15.21 8.75 0.56
C ASN A 463 14.31 9.56 1.52
N PHE A 464 13.06 9.82 1.15
CA PHE A 464 12.13 10.64 1.94
C PHE A 464 11.50 9.87 3.10
N ALA A 465 10.92 8.70 2.81
CA ALA A 465 10.20 7.89 3.78
C ALA A 465 11.11 6.94 4.57
N LYS A 466 12.36 6.73 4.13
CA LYS A 466 13.32 5.77 4.71
C LYS A 466 12.73 4.35 4.82
N SER A 467 11.85 4.01 3.89
CA SER A 467 11.13 2.74 3.92
C SER A 467 10.77 2.30 2.51
N SER A 468 11.07 1.03 2.20
CA SER A 468 10.68 0.38 0.95
C SER A 468 9.16 0.19 0.83
N THR A 469 8.44 0.08 1.96
CA THR A 469 6.99 -0.19 1.96
C THR A 469 6.17 0.98 1.40
N ALA A 470 6.60 2.22 1.65
CA ALA A 470 5.92 3.40 1.13
C ALA A 470 5.92 3.43 -0.41
N PHE A 471 7.03 2.99 -1.03
CA PHE A 471 7.11 2.86 -2.48
C PHE A 471 6.16 1.76 -2.96
N GLU A 472 6.21 0.58 -2.34
CA GLU A 472 5.39 -0.56 -2.75
C GLU A 472 3.91 -0.21 -2.77
N ILE A 473 3.40 0.44 -1.72
CA ILE A 473 1.99 0.86 -1.63
C ILE A 473 1.65 1.87 -2.73
N THR A 474 2.45 2.93 -2.87
CA THR A 474 2.22 3.99 -3.85
C THR A 474 2.24 3.43 -5.26
N TYR A 475 3.22 2.57 -5.56
CA TYR A 475 3.39 1.96 -6.87
C TYR A 475 2.26 0.97 -7.18
N ILE A 476 1.84 0.13 -6.24
CA ILE A 476 0.72 -0.80 -6.45
C ILE A 476 -0.57 -0.04 -6.79
N ILE A 477 -0.84 1.08 -6.10
CA ILE A 477 -2.01 1.93 -6.41
C ILE A 477 -1.90 2.51 -7.82
N LEU A 478 -0.75 3.07 -8.19
CA LEU A 478 -0.52 3.60 -9.54
C LEU A 478 -0.62 2.52 -10.61
N TRP A 479 -0.07 1.34 -10.35
CA TRP A 479 -0.12 0.19 -11.25
C TRP A 479 -1.57 -0.30 -11.44
N TYR A 480 -2.32 -0.46 -10.35
CA TYR A 480 -3.69 -0.95 -10.43
C TYR A 480 -4.62 0.08 -11.09
N VAL A 481 -4.65 1.31 -10.58
CA VAL A 481 -5.58 2.34 -11.06
C VAL A 481 -5.18 2.84 -12.45
N GLY A 482 -3.89 3.09 -12.68
CA GLY A 482 -3.37 3.62 -13.94
C GLY A 482 -3.29 2.58 -15.03
N ILE A 483 -2.51 1.51 -14.81
CA ILE A 483 -2.21 0.53 -15.87
C ILE A 483 -3.35 -0.48 -16.02
N THR A 484 -3.77 -1.16 -14.94
CA THR A 484 -4.74 -2.28 -15.07
C THR A 484 -6.18 -1.81 -15.31
N ASN A 485 -6.63 -0.76 -14.59
CA ASN A 485 -7.97 -0.17 -14.79
C ASN A 485 -8.00 0.85 -15.95
N GLY A 486 -6.85 1.23 -16.49
CA GLY A 486 -6.74 2.11 -17.66
C GLY A 486 -7.20 3.55 -17.41
N VAL A 487 -7.15 4.05 -16.17
CA VAL A 487 -7.53 5.44 -15.87
C VAL A 487 -6.54 6.38 -16.55
N SER A 488 -7.02 7.15 -17.53
CA SER A 488 -6.17 7.94 -18.44
C SER A 488 -5.18 8.85 -17.71
N GLY A 489 -5.64 9.57 -16.69
CA GLY A 489 -4.81 10.52 -15.91
C GLY A 489 -3.68 9.89 -15.08
N LEU A 490 -3.74 8.59 -14.79
CA LEU A 490 -2.73 7.87 -14.00
C LEU A 490 -1.98 6.81 -14.83
N ASN A 491 -2.31 6.66 -16.11
CA ASN A 491 -1.70 5.67 -16.99
C ASN A 491 -0.37 6.18 -17.56
N PHE A 492 0.69 6.09 -16.76
CA PHE A 492 2.02 6.57 -17.13
C PHE A 492 2.70 5.78 -18.26
N LEU A 493 2.16 4.62 -18.66
CA LEU A 493 2.66 3.81 -19.78
C LEU A 493 1.91 4.06 -21.10
N GLY A 494 0.84 4.86 -21.09
CA GLY A 494 0.07 5.17 -22.30
C GLY A 494 -0.61 3.94 -22.91
N THR A 495 -0.98 2.93 -22.11
CA THR A 495 -1.57 1.67 -22.63
C THR A 495 -2.98 1.83 -23.22
N THR A 496 -3.62 2.98 -22.99
CA THR A 496 -4.95 3.31 -23.54
C THR A 496 -4.85 4.46 -24.52
N GLN A 497 -5.69 4.43 -25.57
CA GLN A 497 -5.69 5.45 -26.62
C GLN A 497 -5.95 6.86 -26.08
N GLN A 498 -6.78 6.98 -25.04
CA GLN A 498 -7.08 8.26 -24.39
C GLN A 498 -5.91 8.81 -23.55
N ALA A 499 -5.10 7.93 -22.94
CA ALA A 499 -3.88 8.33 -22.25
C ALA A 499 -2.79 8.78 -23.24
N ALA A 500 -2.67 8.06 -24.36
CA ALA A 500 -1.75 8.40 -25.44
C ALA A 500 -2.10 9.76 -26.08
N SER A 501 -3.38 10.02 -26.37
CA SER A 501 -3.82 11.30 -26.93
C SER A 501 -3.67 12.48 -25.97
N SER A 502 -3.75 12.23 -24.66
CA SER A 502 -3.54 13.25 -23.63
C SER A 502 -2.05 13.42 -23.25
N HIS A 503 -1.15 12.68 -23.91
CA HIS A 503 0.30 12.64 -23.64
C HIS A 503 0.65 12.50 -22.16
N THR A 504 -0.14 11.73 -21.40
CA THR A 504 0.09 11.56 -19.96
C THR A 504 1.48 10.99 -19.60
N PRO A 505 2.12 10.09 -20.39
CA PRO A 505 3.48 9.63 -20.10
C PRO A 505 4.52 10.75 -20.07
N ILE A 506 4.34 11.82 -20.87
CA ILE A 506 5.25 12.97 -20.90
C ILE A 506 5.16 13.74 -19.57
N VAL A 507 3.94 13.91 -19.03
CA VAL A 507 3.73 14.54 -17.72
C VAL A 507 4.44 13.74 -16.63
N PHE A 508 4.33 12.41 -16.65
CA PHE A 508 5.02 11.54 -15.70
C PHE A 508 6.54 11.57 -15.83
N LEU A 509 7.08 11.76 -17.04
CA LEU A 509 8.51 12.01 -17.23
C LEU A 509 8.95 13.31 -16.56
N PHE A 510 8.20 14.41 -16.73
CA PHE A 510 8.50 15.67 -16.04
C PHE A 510 8.44 15.52 -14.52
N ILE A 511 7.44 14.80 -14.00
CA ILE A 511 7.36 14.45 -12.58
C ILE A 511 8.59 13.65 -12.16
N GLY A 512 9.03 12.67 -12.96
CA GLY A 512 10.25 11.90 -12.70
C GLY A 512 11.49 12.77 -12.57
N ILE A 513 11.68 13.76 -13.45
CA ILE A 513 12.80 14.70 -13.39
C ILE A 513 12.72 15.56 -12.12
N ILE A 514 11.54 16.04 -11.75
CA ILE A 514 11.36 16.81 -10.51
C ILE A 514 11.70 15.95 -9.28
N LEU A 515 11.29 14.68 -9.28
CA LEU A 515 11.57 13.74 -8.18
C LEU A 515 13.06 13.42 -8.04
N THR A 516 13.82 13.29 -9.14
CA THR A 516 15.28 13.08 -9.06
C THR A 516 15.97 14.32 -8.48
N ILE A 517 15.58 15.53 -8.92
CA ILE A 517 16.10 16.79 -8.36
C ILE A 517 15.79 16.89 -6.86
N ALA A 518 14.54 16.62 -6.47
CA ALA A 518 14.15 16.64 -5.05
C ALA A 518 14.95 15.62 -4.23
N SER A 519 15.21 14.43 -4.79
CA SER A 519 16.04 13.39 -4.14
C SER A 519 17.48 13.86 -3.89
N ILE A 520 18.07 14.57 -4.86
CA ILE A 520 19.43 15.15 -4.72
C ILE A 520 19.43 16.18 -3.59
N ILE A 521 18.43 17.05 -3.51
CA ILE A 521 18.33 18.07 -2.46
C ILE A 521 18.19 17.42 -1.08
N ILE A 522 17.31 16.42 -0.94
CA ILE A 522 17.09 15.70 0.32
C ILE A 522 18.39 15.03 0.78
N LYS A 523 19.08 14.34 -0.14
CA LYS A 523 20.33 13.66 0.18
C LYS A 523 21.43 14.64 0.58
N ASN A 524 21.58 15.75 -0.14
CA ASN A 524 22.59 16.77 0.19
C ASN A 524 22.35 17.41 1.56
N ARG A 525 21.09 17.72 1.90
CA ARG A 525 20.75 18.24 3.24
C ARG A 525 21.08 17.23 4.33
N ARG A 526 20.77 15.96 4.11
CA ARG A 526 21.09 14.89 5.06
C ARG A 526 22.60 14.76 5.29
N MET A 527 23.39 14.82 4.23
CA MET A 527 24.84 14.70 4.26
C MET A 527 25.56 15.93 4.85
N ASN A 528 24.91 17.08 4.93
CA ASN A 528 25.46 18.30 5.53
C ASN A 528 25.10 18.45 7.03
N ASN A 529 24.11 17.69 7.50
CA ASN A 529 23.71 17.66 8.91
C ASN A 529 24.42 16.56 9.72
N VAL A 530 25.27 15.77 9.06
CA VAL A 530 26.23 14.80 9.64
C VAL A 530 27.61 15.43 9.51
#